data_AF-A0A4V6NKQ6-F1
#
_entry.id   AF-A0A4V6NKQ6-F1
#
_cell.length_a   1.000
_cell.length_b   1.000
_cell.length_c   1.000
_cell.angle_alpha   90.00
_cell.angle_beta   90.00
_cell.angle_gamma   90.00
#
_symmetry.space_group_name_H-M   'P 1'
#
loop_
_entity.id
_entity.type
_entity.pdbx_description
1 polymer ?
#
loop_
_entity_poly.entity_id
_entity_poly.type
_entity_poly.pdbx_seq_one_letter_code
_entity_poly.pdbx_strand_id
1 'polypeptide(L)'
;MRIVAQLKDPMILLLLGAAVLTATLRDFTDLTVILVVVTLNTAVGVIQELRAEHALAALRRLAAPQARVVRSGRTRMIVAAELVPGDLVLLEAGDIVPADLQLLEAVRLQADEAALTGESVPVEKDAPDEVFAGTVITCGRGTAVTSRTGMDSALGRIARLLSGQQPRQTPLQRRLRSLSRILSIVAIVLSAVVAIAGLIRGLPLPDMLVTAVSLTVAAVPESLPAVVTLALAVGAHRMARRSAVVRQLPAVETLGSVTVVAADKTGTLTEGVMLAERVWTPTAEYIATGDGYAPDGAVLGDPRQDGDGDRESLVRLLRDVVLCNDAELRPPDGDHPGWLPLGDPTEAALIA
;
A
#
# COMPACT_ATOMS: atom_id res chain seq x y z
N MET A 1 -8.76 3.45 -23.20
CA MET A 1 -7.46 4.14 -22.97
C MET A 1 -6.25 3.19 -22.90
N ARG A 2 -6.39 1.95 -22.42
CA ARG A 2 -5.27 1.00 -22.21
C ARG A 2 -4.73 0.29 -23.46
N ILE A 3 -5.61 -0.08 -24.40
CA ILE A 3 -5.19 -0.55 -25.74
C ILE A 3 -4.30 0.49 -26.42
N VAL A 4 -4.65 1.78 -26.29
CA VAL A 4 -3.84 2.91 -26.80
C VAL A 4 -2.47 3.01 -26.10
N ALA A 5 -2.34 2.56 -24.85
CA ALA A 5 -1.06 2.56 -24.13
C ALA A 5 -0.14 1.40 -24.58
N GLN A 6 -0.68 0.21 -24.83
CA GLN A 6 0.07 -0.88 -25.48
C GLN A 6 0.44 -0.49 -26.93
N LEU A 7 -0.43 0.19 -27.68
CA LEU A 7 -0.09 0.74 -28.99
C LEU A 7 1.01 1.83 -28.96
N LYS A 8 1.33 2.40 -27.79
CA LYS A 8 2.47 3.31 -27.62
C LYS A 8 3.78 2.58 -27.31
N ASP A 9 3.75 1.27 -27.14
CA ASP A 9 4.97 0.49 -26.98
C ASP A 9 5.79 0.61 -28.28
N PRO A 10 7.05 1.08 -28.21
CA PRO A 10 7.93 1.18 -29.37
C PRO A 10 8.04 -0.12 -30.17
N MET A 11 7.91 -1.27 -29.51
CA MET A 11 7.97 -2.60 -30.12
C MET A 11 6.73 -2.87 -30.96
N ILE A 12 5.54 -2.58 -30.44
CA ILE A 12 4.27 -2.76 -31.16
C ILE A 12 4.21 -1.78 -32.34
N LEU A 13 4.67 -0.54 -32.17
CA LEU A 13 4.77 0.43 -33.26
C LEU A 13 5.71 -0.01 -34.38
N LEU A 14 6.85 -0.62 -34.03
CA LEU A 14 7.79 -1.18 -35.00
C LEU A 14 7.15 -2.33 -35.79
N LEU A 15 6.49 -3.27 -35.10
CA LEU A 15 5.80 -4.40 -35.72
C LEU A 15 4.61 -3.95 -36.59
N LEU A 16 3.88 -2.93 -36.15
CA LEU A 16 2.78 -2.35 -36.93
C LEU A 16 3.31 -1.65 -38.19
N GLY A 17 4.43 -0.93 -38.07
CA GLY A 17 5.13 -0.32 -39.21
C GLY A 17 5.65 -1.36 -40.20
N ALA A 18 6.23 -2.46 -39.70
CA ALA A 18 6.63 -3.63 -40.49
C ALA A 18 5.43 -4.26 -41.23
N ALA A 19 4.32 -4.50 -40.54
CA ALA A 19 3.11 -5.06 -41.14
C ALA A 19 2.54 -4.16 -42.25
N VAL A 20 2.53 -2.84 -42.05
CA VAL A 20 2.11 -1.87 -43.08
C VAL A 20 3.04 -1.94 -44.30
N LEU A 21 4.35 -1.98 -44.09
CA LEU A 21 5.33 -2.06 -45.18
C LEU A 21 5.17 -3.38 -45.96
N THR A 22 5.07 -4.53 -45.29
CA THR A 22 4.88 -5.83 -45.94
C THR A 22 3.55 -5.92 -46.68
N ALA A 23 2.48 -5.31 -46.15
CA ALA A 23 1.20 -5.21 -46.84
C ALA A 23 1.28 -4.39 -48.14
N THR A 24 2.05 -3.30 -48.16
CA THR A 24 2.27 -2.51 -49.39
C THR A 24 3.04 -3.28 -50.46
N LEU A 25 3.90 -4.22 -50.05
CA LEU A 25 4.68 -5.08 -50.94
C LEU A 25 3.92 -6.31 -51.44
N ARG A 26 2.67 -6.51 -51.00
CA ARG A 26 1.81 -7.67 -51.33
C ARG A 26 2.42 -9.03 -51.00
N ASP A 27 3.34 -9.07 -50.04
CA ASP A 27 3.84 -10.32 -49.49
C ASP A 27 2.88 -10.83 -48.42
N PHE A 28 1.91 -11.64 -48.86
CA PHE A 28 0.88 -12.17 -47.96
C PHE A 28 1.42 -13.21 -46.99
N THR A 29 2.54 -13.86 -47.29
CA THR A 29 3.10 -14.91 -46.43
C THR A 29 3.73 -14.29 -45.19
N ASP A 30 4.63 -13.32 -45.37
CA ASP A 30 5.29 -12.64 -44.25
C ASP A 30 4.33 -11.72 -43.49
N LEU A 31 3.37 -11.08 -44.19
CA LEU A 31 2.31 -10.31 -43.55
C LEU A 31 1.46 -11.17 -42.60
N THR A 32 1.11 -12.38 -43.02
CA THR A 32 0.31 -13.31 -42.19
C THR A 32 1.09 -13.73 -40.95
N VAL A 33 2.39 -14.03 -41.08
CA VAL A 33 3.25 -14.39 -39.95
C VAL A 33 3.35 -13.24 -38.94
N ILE A 34 3.61 -12.01 -39.41
CA ILE A 34 3.70 -10.82 -38.54
C ILE A 34 2.37 -10.58 -37.81
N LEU A 35 1.24 -10.66 -38.52
CA LEU A 35 -0.10 -10.48 -37.91
C LEU A 35 -0.39 -11.53 -36.83
N VAL A 36 -0.05 -12.80 -37.07
CA VAL A 36 -0.23 -13.88 -36.09
C VAL A 36 0.60 -13.60 -34.84
N VAL A 37 1.88 -13.26 -34.98
CA VAL A 37 2.78 -12.96 -33.86
C VAL A 37 2.27 -11.77 -33.05
N VAL A 38 1.92 -10.65 -33.70
CA VAL A 38 1.40 -9.45 -33.03
C VAL A 38 0.11 -9.75 -32.28
N THR A 39 -0.81 -10.48 -32.91
CA THR A 39 -2.11 -10.82 -32.32
C THR A 39 -1.92 -11.71 -31.09
N LEU A 40 -1.07 -12.72 -31.19
CA LEU A 40 -0.82 -13.68 -30.12
C LEU A 40 -0.12 -13.02 -28.93
N ASN A 41 0.90 -12.19 -29.17
CA ASN A 41 1.57 -11.43 -28.11
C ASN A 41 0.62 -10.44 -27.41
N THR A 42 -0.16 -9.68 -28.19
CA THR A 42 -1.11 -8.71 -27.63
C THR A 42 -2.17 -9.43 -26.79
N ALA A 43 -2.71 -10.54 -27.29
CA ALA A 43 -3.69 -11.34 -26.57
C ALA A 43 -3.13 -11.90 -25.26
N VAL A 44 -1.94 -12.49 -25.29
CA VAL A 44 -1.27 -13.02 -24.09
C VAL A 44 -1.00 -11.91 -23.08
N GLY A 45 -0.47 -10.76 -23.53
CA GLY A 45 -0.22 -9.61 -22.67
C GLY A 45 -1.48 -9.09 -21.98
N VAL A 46 -2.57 -8.88 -22.74
CA VAL A 46 -3.86 -8.43 -22.19
C VAL A 46 -4.45 -9.44 -21.21
N ILE A 47 -4.41 -10.73 -21.53
CA ILE A 47 -4.94 -11.78 -20.64
C ILE A 47 -4.16 -11.84 -19.33
N GLN A 48 -2.83 -11.76 -19.38
CA GLN A 48 -1.97 -11.77 -18.18
C GLN A 48 -2.24 -10.57 -17.28
N GLU A 49 -2.40 -9.38 -17.87
CA GLU A 49 -2.66 -8.13 -17.13
C GLU A 49 -4.06 -8.15 -16.49
N LEU A 50 -5.09 -8.57 -17.22
CA LEU A 50 -6.46 -8.69 -16.69
C LEU A 50 -6.57 -9.68 -15.54
N ARG A 51 -5.88 -10.83 -15.63
CA ARG A 51 -5.86 -11.82 -14.54
C ARG A 51 -5.21 -11.25 -13.27
N ALA A 52 -4.11 -10.51 -13.41
CA ALA A 52 -3.43 -9.90 -12.27
C ALA A 52 -4.30 -8.82 -11.61
N GLU A 53 -4.98 -7.98 -12.39
CA GLU A 53 -5.86 -6.94 -11.85
C GLU A 53 -7.12 -7.50 -11.18
N HIS A 54 -7.76 -8.52 -11.77
CA HIS A 54 -8.95 -9.13 -11.20
C HIS A 54 -8.68 -9.81 -9.86
N ALA A 55 -7.53 -10.48 -9.72
CA ALA A 55 -7.10 -11.04 -8.44
C ALA A 55 -6.93 -9.95 -7.37
N LEU A 56 -6.35 -8.80 -7.75
CA LEU A 56 -6.16 -7.68 -6.84
C LEU A 56 -7.47 -6.97 -6.47
N ALA A 57 -8.41 -6.85 -7.43
CA ALA A 57 -9.71 -6.22 -7.22
C ALA A 57 -10.64 -7.06 -6.33
N ALA A 58 -10.62 -8.38 -6.47
CA ALA A 58 -11.37 -9.29 -5.61
C ALA A 58 -10.89 -9.21 -4.15
N LEU A 59 -9.57 -9.13 -3.93
CA LEU A 59 -8.99 -8.91 -2.60
C LEU A 59 -9.41 -7.55 -1.99
N ARG A 60 -9.46 -6.49 -2.78
CA ARG A 60 -9.90 -5.16 -2.31
C ARG A 60 -11.36 -5.10 -1.90
N ARG A 61 -12.24 -5.86 -2.58
CA ARG A 61 -13.68 -5.91 -2.24
C ARG A 61 -13.98 -6.66 -0.96
N LEU A 62 -13.17 -7.67 -0.62
CA LEU A 62 -13.32 -8.43 0.63
C LEU A 62 -12.89 -7.64 1.88
N ALA A 63 -12.13 -6.55 1.70
CA ALA A 63 -11.63 -5.69 2.77
C ALA A 63 -12.29 -4.29 2.77
N ALA A 64 -13.39 -4.09 2.03
CA ALA A 64 -14.01 -2.78 1.90
C ALA A 64 -14.77 -2.39 3.17
N PRO A 65 -14.49 -1.22 3.78
CA PRO A 65 -15.18 -0.78 4.99
C PRO A 65 -16.68 -0.55 4.72
N GLN A 66 -17.50 -0.92 5.71
CA GLN A 66 -18.94 -0.65 5.71
C GLN A 66 -19.26 0.54 6.60
N ALA A 67 -20.39 1.18 6.36
CA ALA A 67 -20.86 2.36 7.08
C ALA A 67 -22.32 2.18 7.51
N ARG A 68 -22.60 2.59 8.75
CA ARG A 68 -23.95 2.56 9.32
C ARG A 68 -24.61 3.92 9.11
N VAL A 69 -25.67 3.96 8.31
CA VAL A 69 -26.34 5.22 7.94
C VAL A 69 -27.82 5.19 8.24
N VAL A 70 -28.42 6.36 8.46
CA VAL A 70 -29.87 6.53 8.55
C VAL A 70 -30.38 7.16 7.26
N ARG A 71 -31.08 6.36 6.44
CA ARG A 71 -31.74 6.82 5.21
C ARG A 71 -33.22 6.50 5.26
N SER A 72 -34.07 7.46 4.91
CA SER A 72 -35.54 7.33 5.00
C SER A 72 -36.03 6.90 6.40
N GLY A 73 -35.38 7.41 7.45
CA GLY A 73 -35.74 7.13 8.85
C GLY A 73 -35.41 5.71 9.32
N ARG A 74 -34.65 4.91 8.55
CA ARG A 74 -34.22 3.56 8.94
C ARG A 74 -32.71 3.42 8.90
N THR A 75 -32.15 2.78 9.91
CA THR A 75 -30.73 2.41 9.96
C THR A 75 -30.45 1.29 8.96
N ARG A 76 -29.39 1.44 8.15
CA ARG A 76 -28.93 0.46 7.17
C ARG A 76 -27.41 0.43 7.14
N MET A 77 -26.84 -0.75 6.92
CA MET A 77 -25.41 -0.89 6.58
C MET A 77 -25.26 -0.75 5.06
N ILE A 78 -24.37 0.14 4.63
CA ILE A 78 -24.02 0.32 3.22
C ILE A 78 -22.51 0.23 3.05
N VAL A 79 -22.05 -0.01 1.82
CA VAL A 79 -20.61 0.08 1.52
C VAL A 79 -20.18 1.54 1.64
N ALA A 80 -19.04 1.82 2.28
CA ALA A 80 -18.57 3.19 2.51
C ALA A 80 -18.45 4.02 1.21
N ALA A 81 -18.17 3.37 0.07
CA ALA A 81 -18.12 4.00 -1.25
C ALA A 81 -19.46 4.56 -1.75
N GLU A 82 -20.59 4.17 -1.15
CA GLU A 82 -21.93 4.66 -1.49
C GLU A 82 -22.36 5.87 -0.63
N LEU A 83 -21.52 6.33 0.30
CA LEU A 83 -21.79 7.55 1.06
C LEU A 83 -21.73 8.79 0.17
N VAL A 84 -22.65 9.70 0.42
CA VAL A 84 -22.69 11.03 -0.20
C VAL A 84 -22.75 12.12 0.87
N PRO A 85 -22.25 13.34 0.57
CA PRO A 85 -22.42 14.48 1.47
C PRO A 85 -23.89 14.66 1.88
N GLY A 86 -24.14 14.90 3.16
CA GLY A 86 -25.47 15.00 3.76
C GLY A 86 -26.04 13.70 4.31
N ASP A 87 -25.42 12.54 4.09
CA ASP A 87 -25.84 11.31 4.76
C ASP A 87 -25.63 11.39 6.28
N LEU A 88 -26.63 10.95 7.05
CA LEU A 88 -26.53 10.79 8.50
C LEU A 88 -25.86 9.45 8.82
N VAL A 89 -24.73 9.50 9.51
CA VAL A 89 -23.89 8.37 9.88
C VAL A 89 -23.96 8.17 11.39
N LEU A 90 -24.09 6.92 11.80
CA LEU A 90 -24.00 6.51 13.21
C LEU A 90 -22.61 5.95 13.44
N LEU A 91 -21.95 6.42 14.50
CA LEU A 91 -20.62 6.02 14.91
C LEU A 91 -20.69 5.34 16.27
N GLU A 92 -20.01 4.21 16.41
CA GLU A 92 -19.80 3.52 17.68
C GLU A 92 -18.34 3.08 17.80
N ALA A 93 -17.91 2.79 19.03
CA ALA A 93 -16.59 2.21 19.29
C ALA A 93 -16.33 0.98 18.40
N GLY A 94 -15.15 0.95 17.78
CA GLY A 94 -14.72 -0.05 16.81
C GLY A 94 -15.00 0.31 15.34
N ASP A 95 -15.83 1.32 15.07
CA ASP A 95 -16.12 1.73 13.69
C ASP A 95 -14.92 2.48 13.08
N ILE A 96 -14.57 2.11 11.84
CA ILE A 96 -13.70 2.91 10.99
C ILE A 96 -14.55 4.01 10.36
N VAL A 97 -14.12 5.25 10.53
CA VAL A 97 -14.87 6.42 10.05
C VAL A 97 -14.83 6.45 8.51
N PRO A 98 -16.00 6.37 7.82
CA PRO A 98 -16.05 6.07 6.38
C PRO A 98 -15.78 7.28 5.47
N ALA A 99 -15.93 8.50 5.99
CA ALA A 99 -15.81 9.77 5.29
C ALA A 99 -15.45 10.87 6.29
N ASP A 100 -15.16 12.10 5.85
CA ASP A 100 -15.11 13.21 6.81
C ASP A 100 -16.54 13.56 7.22
N LEU A 101 -16.78 13.59 8.52
CA LEU A 101 -18.09 13.79 9.13
C LEU A 101 -18.06 14.99 10.07
N GLN A 102 -19.18 15.69 10.14
CA GLN A 102 -19.43 16.76 11.08
C GLN A 102 -20.33 16.21 12.20
N LEU A 103 -19.86 16.21 13.44
CA LEU A 103 -20.64 15.70 14.57
C LEU A 103 -21.86 16.57 14.83
N LEU A 104 -22.99 15.91 15.05
CA LEU A 104 -24.25 16.49 15.52
C LEU A 104 -24.46 16.19 17.00
N GLU A 105 -24.11 14.97 17.41
CA GLU A 105 -24.17 14.50 18.79
C GLU A 105 -22.97 13.62 19.08
N ALA A 106 -22.41 13.74 20.27
CA ALA A 106 -21.33 12.91 20.77
C ALA A 106 -21.58 12.54 22.24
N VAL A 107 -21.29 11.30 22.61
CA VAL A 107 -21.34 10.82 23.99
C VAL A 107 -20.04 10.09 24.29
N ARG A 108 -19.13 10.77 24.99
CA ARG A 108 -17.77 10.27 25.31
C ARG A 108 -17.04 9.75 24.07
N LEU A 109 -17.21 10.44 22.94
CA LEU A 109 -16.66 9.98 21.68
C LEU A 109 -15.16 10.27 21.65
N GLN A 110 -14.36 9.23 21.36
CA GLN A 110 -12.92 9.36 21.17
C GLN A 110 -12.54 8.73 19.83
N ALA A 111 -11.63 9.38 19.11
CA ALA A 111 -11.14 8.91 17.82
C ALA A 111 -9.61 8.76 17.84
N ASP A 112 -9.13 7.62 17.36
CA ASP A 112 -7.73 7.40 17.02
C ASP A 112 -7.44 8.02 15.65
N GLU A 113 -6.72 9.14 15.68
CA GLU A 113 -6.32 9.88 14.49
C GLU A 113 -4.90 9.53 13.99
N ALA A 114 -4.28 8.45 14.49
CA ALA A 114 -2.91 8.06 14.13
C ALA A 114 -2.69 7.93 12.62
N ALA A 115 -3.71 7.50 11.87
CA ALA A 115 -3.66 7.40 10.41
C ALA A 115 -3.46 8.76 9.70
N LEU A 116 -3.83 9.88 10.34
CA LEU A 116 -3.65 11.23 9.81
C LEU A 116 -2.49 11.99 10.49
N THR A 117 -2.29 11.79 11.79
CA THR A 117 -1.35 12.58 12.60
C THR A 117 -0.05 11.85 12.92
N GLY A 118 -0.04 10.51 12.91
CA GLY A 118 1.06 9.67 13.37
C GLY A 118 1.12 9.49 14.90
N GLU A 119 0.14 10.02 15.63
CA GLU A 119 0.08 9.95 17.09
C GLU A 119 -1.04 9.00 17.55
N SER A 120 -0.71 8.05 18.43
CA SER A 120 -1.62 6.98 18.88
C SER A 120 -2.49 7.34 20.09
N VAL A 121 -2.39 8.57 20.60
CA VAL A 121 -3.21 9.03 21.72
C VAL A 121 -4.60 9.40 21.17
N PRO A 122 -5.70 8.75 21.62
CA PRO A 122 -7.04 9.08 21.17
C PRO A 122 -7.43 10.52 21.49
N VAL A 123 -8.13 11.16 20.56
CA VAL A 123 -8.59 12.54 20.69
C VAL A 123 -10.08 12.54 21.06
N GLU A 124 -10.44 13.21 22.16
CA GLU A 124 -11.83 13.44 22.51
C GLU A 124 -12.53 14.35 21.49
N LYS A 125 -13.78 14.01 21.16
CA LYS A 125 -14.61 14.72 20.19
C LYS A 125 -15.96 15.06 20.80
N ASP A 126 -16.37 16.31 20.62
CA ASP A 126 -17.71 16.76 20.99
C ASP A 126 -18.41 17.42 19.78
N ALA A 127 -19.72 17.67 19.84
CA ALA A 127 -20.38 18.44 18.80
C ALA A 127 -20.10 19.95 19.00
N PRO A 128 -19.68 20.71 17.95
CA PRO A 128 -19.66 20.36 16.53
C PRO A 128 -18.23 20.14 15.97
N ASP A 129 -17.50 19.15 16.47
CA ASP A 129 -16.19 18.79 15.91
C ASP A 129 -16.32 17.98 14.60
N GLU A 130 -15.23 17.97 13.82
CA GLU A 130 -15.08 17.06 12.69
C GLU A 130 -14.39 15.75 13.12
N VAL A 131 -14.81 14.66 12.48
CA VAL A 131 -14.18 13.34 12.56
C VAL A 131 -13.77 12.92 11.14
N PHE A 132 -12.56 12.42 10.97
CA PHE A 132 -11.94 12.29 9.66
C PHE A 132 -12.02 10.88 9.08
N ALA A 133 -12.07 10.78 7.75
CA ALA A 133 -12.09 9.49 7.07
C ALA A 133 -10.85 8.66 7.40
N GLY A 134 -11.04 7.39 7.78
CA GLY A 134 -9.97 6.44 8.07
C GLY A 134 -9.46 6.43 9.52
N THR A 135 -9.96 7.31 10.38
CA THR A 135 -9.75 7.22 11.83
C THR A 135 -10.62 6.12 12.44
N VAL A 136 -10.28 5.64 13.63
CA VAL A 136 -11.06 4.60 14.33
C VAL A 136 -11.71 5.20 15.56
N ILE A 137 -12.99 4.94 15.79
CA ILE A 137 -13.63 5.34 17.04
C ILE A 137 -13.20 4.36 18.13
N THR A 138 -12.49 4.85 19.14
CA THR A 138 -11.99 4.01 20.24
C THR A 138 -13.00 3.85 21.35
N CYS A 139 -13.78 4.91 21.62
CA CYS A 139 -14.76 4.93 22.70
C CYS A 139 -15.98 5.79 22.33
N GLY A 140 -17.11 5.50 23.00
CA GLY A 140 -18.33 6.27 22.90
C GLY A 140 -19.15 6.01 21.65
N ARG A 141 -20.09 6.92 21.40
CA ARG A 141 -20.96 6.90 20.22
C ARG A 141 -21.30 8.31 19.78
N GLY A 142 -21.61 8.46 18.51
CA GLY A 142 -21.96 9.76 17.94
C GLY A 142 -22.88 9.63 16.73
N THR A 143 -23.60 10.72 16.48
CA THR A 143 -24.36 10.90 15.25
C THR A 143 -23.70 12.04 14.48
N ALA A 144 -23.39 11.81 13.21
CA ALA A 144 -22.69 12.78 12.40
C ALA A 144 -23.32 12.90 11.01
N VAL A 145 -23.12 14.04 10.36
CA VAL A 145 -23.50 14.25 8.97
C VAL A 145 -22.26 14.23 8.08
N THR A 146 -22.35 13.56 6.95
CA THR A 146 -21.24 13.46 6.01
C THR A 146 -20.95 14.82 5.40
N SER A 147 -19.74 15.35 5.61
CA SER A 147 -19.31 16.64 5.07
C SER A 147 -18.57 16.46 3.75
N ARG A 148 -17.57 15.57 3.71
CA ARG A 148 -16.72 15.34 2.52
C ARG A 148 -16.44 13.85 2.33
N THR A 149 -16.50 13.39 1.09
CA THR A 149 -16.28 11.99 0.72
C THR A 149 -15.13 11.84 -0.28
N GLY A 150 -14.61 10.62 -0.41
CA GLY A 150 -13.67 10.24 -1.46
C GLY A 150 -12.40 11.12 -1.50
N MET A 151 -12.10 11.70 -2.65
CA MET A 151 -10.88 12.49 -2.85
C MET A 151 -10.93 13.88 -2.19
N ASP A 152 -12.09 14.34 -1.74
CA ASP A 152 -12.26 15.66 -1.11
C ASP A 152 -12.14 15.60 0.42
N SER A 153 -12.14 14.39 1.01
CA SER A 153 -11.84 14.19 2.43
C SER A 153 -10.40 14.57 2.78
N ALA A 154 -10.09 14.76 4.07
CA ALA A 154 -8.73 15.06 4.53
C ALA A 154 -7.72 14.02 4.02
N LEU A 155 -8.01 12.74 4.26
CA LEU A 155 -7.20 11.62 3.75
C LEU A 155 -7.17 11.56 2.22
N GLY A 156 -8.29 11.89 1.56
CA GLY A 156 -8.39 11.96 0.10
C GLY A 156 -7.52 13.05 -0.52
N ARG A 157 -7.40 14.22 0.13
CA ARG A 157 -6.51 15.30 -0.28
C ARG A 157 -5.05 14.93 -0.11
N ILE A 158 -4.69 14.28 1.00
CA ILE A 158 -3.34 13.72 1.21
C ILE A 158 -3.04 12.71 0.09
N ALA A 159 -3.97 11.79 -0.18
CA ALA A 159 -3.84 10.82 -1.27
C ALA A 159 -3.70 11.52 -2.62
N ARG A 160 -4.38 12.65 -2.87
CA ARG A 160 -4.25 13.44 -4.12
C ARG A 160 -2.85 14.02 -4.29
N LEU A 161 -2.28 14.57 -3.22
CA LEU A 161 -0.90 15.10 -3.21
C LEU A 161 0.11 14.00 -3.53
N LEU A 162 -0.14 12.78 -3.06
CA LEU A 162 0.69 11.60 -3.38
C LEU A 162 0.44 11.07 -4.81
N SER A 163 -0.81 11.08 -5.27
CA SER A 163 -1.24 10.52 -6.55
C SER A 163 -0.81 11.34 -7.77
N GLY A 164 -0.48 12.62 -7.58
CA GLY A 164 0.07 13.48 -8.62
C GLY A 164 1.46 13.04 -9.11
N GLN A 165 2.11 12.11 -8.40
CA GLN A 165 3.37 11.54 -8.86
C GLN A 165 3.11 10.33 -9.76
N GLN A 166 3.36 10.50 -11.07
CA GLN A 166 3.36 9.36 -11.96
C GLN A 166 4.35 8.30 -11.45
N PRO A 167 3.96 7.01 -11.45
CA PRO A 167 4.85 5.94 -10.99
C PRO A 167 6.15 6.02 -11.78
N ARG A 168 7.24 6.36 -11.07
CA ARG A 168 8.57 6.43 -11.66
C ARG A 168 8.97 5.01 -12.07
N GLN A 169 9.48 4.88 -13.29
CA GLN A 169 10.06 3.61 -13.73
C GLN A 169 11.16 3.18 -12.79
N THR A 170 11.15 1.89 -12.46
CA THR A 170 12.18 1.28 -11.64
C THR A 170 13.55 1.27 -12.35
N PRO A 171 14.66 1.19 -11.61
CA PRO A 171 16.00 1.09 -12.21
C PRO A 171 16.14 0.00 -13.29
N LEU A 172 15.57 -1.19 -13.09
CA LEU A 172 15.55 -2.30 -14.03
C LEU A 172 14.73 -1.95 -15.25
N GLN A 173 13.52 -1.39 -15.09
CA GLN A 173 12.72 -0.94 -16.24
C GLN A 173 13.48 0.07 -17.11
N ARG A 174 14.22 1.01 -16.48
CA ARG A 174 15.07 1.96 -17.20
C ARG A 174 16.21 1.26 -17.95
N ARG A 175 16.88 0.31 -17.30
CA ARG A 175 17.97 -0.48 -17.92
C ARG A 175 17.45 -1.35 -19.07
N LEU A 176 16.34 -2.04 -18.90
CA LEU A 176 15.71 -2.86 -19.93
C LEU A 176 15.26 -2.01 -21.11
N ARG A 177 14.71 -0.82 -20.87
CA ARG A 177 14.38 0.13 -21.95
C ARG A 177 15.62 0.61 -22.70
N SER A 178 16.70 0.94 -21.99
CA SER A 178 17.96 1.32 -22.63
C SER A 178 18.53 0.16 -23.45
N LEU A 179 18.50 -1.06 -22.92
CA LEU A 179 18.94 -2.27 -23.60
C LEU A 179 18.11 -2.53 -24.86
N SER A 180 16.79 -2.53 -24.73
CA SER A 180 15.84 -2.64 -25.85
C SER A 180 16.12 -1.58 -26.92
N ARG A 181 16.33 -0.31 -26.53
CA ARG A 181 16.67 0.77 -27.48
C ARG A 181 17.98 0.49 -28.22
N ILE A 182 19.02 0.02 -27.52
CA ILE A 182 20.31 -0.31 -28.13
C ILE A 182 20.15 -1.49 -29.10
N LEU A 183 19.51 -2.59 -28.69
CA LEU A 183 19.26 -3.73 -29.56
C LEU A 183 18.44 -3.35 -30.80
N SER A 184 17.39 -2.55 -30.63
CA SER A 184 16.57 -2.07 -31.76
C SER A 184 17.38 -1.21 -32.74
N ILE A 185 18.24 -0.30 -32.24
CA ILE A 185 19.11 0.50 -33.11
C ILE A 185 20.09 -0.40 -33.87
N VAL A 186 20.74 -1.35 -33.17
CA VAL A 186 21.68 -2.29 -33.80
C VAL A 186 20.98 -3.15 -34.85
N ALA A 187 19.78 -3.66 -34.56
CA ALA A 187 18.97 -4.44 -35.49
C ALA A 187 18.62 -3.63 -36.74
N ILE A 188 18.13 -2.40 -36.59
CA ILE A 188 17.77 -1.52 -37.71
C ILE A 188 19.01 -1.22 -38.57
N VAL A 189 20.14 -0.87 -37.95
CA VAL A 189 21.39 -0.58 -38.68
C VAL A 189 21.87 -1.81 -39.46
N LEU A 190 21.89 -2.99 -38.83
CA LEU A 190 22.31 -4.22 -39.49
C LEU A 190 21.36 -4.59 -40.64
N SER A 191 20.05 -4.51 -40.43
CA SER A 191 19.03 -4.74 -41.45
C SER A 191 19.19 -3.78 -42.64
N ALA A 192 19.46 -2.50 -42.37
CA ALA A 192 19.71 -1.50 -43.41
C ALA A 192 20.99 -1.81 -44.19
N VAL A 193 22.07 -2.20 -43.52
CA VAL A 193 23.33 -2.62 -44.18
C VAL A 193 23.10 -3.81 -45.09
N VAL A 194 22.36 -4.83 -44.64
CA VAL A 194 22.03 -6.02 -45.45
C VAL A 194 21.17 -5.63 -46.66
N ALA A 195 20.14 -4.81 -46.48
CA ALA A 195 19.27 -4.36 -47.58
C ALA A 195 20.05 -3.54 -48.63
N ILE A 196 20.89 -2.59 -48.19
CA ILE A 196 21.72 -1.78 -49.09
C ILE A 196 22.72 -2.67 -49.85
N ALA A 197 23.39 -3.61 -49.17
CA ALA A 197 24.31 -4.54 -49.81
C ALA A 197 23.60 -5.42 -50.85
N GLY A 198 22.37 -5.85 -50.58
CA GLY A 198 21.56 -6.60 -51.53
C GLY A 198 21.13 -5.79 -52.74
N LEU A 199 20.76 -4.51 -52.55
CA LEU A 199 20.49 -3.58 -53.65
C LEU A 199 21.71 -3.35 -54.54
N ILE A 200 22.90 -3.20 -53.95
CA ILE A 200 24.17 -3.07 -54.70
C ILE A 200 24.46 -4.33 -55.52
N ARG A 201 24.01 -5.52 -55.06
CA ARG A 201 24.11 -6.79 -55.79
C ARG A 201 23.04 -6.98 -56.88
N GLY A 202 22.15 -6.00 -57.06
CA GLY A 202 21.08 -6.06 -58.06
C GLY A 202 19.86 -6.88 -57.65
N LEU A 203 19.70 -7.18 -56.34
CA LEU A 203 18.48 -7.80 -55.84
C LEU A 203 17.31 -6.79 -55.88
N PRO A 204 16.08 -7.27 -56.14
CA PRO A 204 14.92 -6.39 -56.23
C PRO A 204 14.59 -5.74 -54.87
N LEU A 205 14.22 -4.46 -54.91
CA LEU A 205 13.91 -3.65 -53.72
C LEU A 205 12.82 -4.25 -52.81
N PRO A 206 11.71 -4.83 -53.34
CA PRO A 206 10.70 -5.49 -52.50
C PRO A 206 11.29 -6.58 -51.59
N ASP A 207 12.10 -7.48 -52.16
CA ASP A 207 12.69 -8.60 -51.43
C ASP A 207 13.66 -8.11 -50.34
N MET A 208 14.39 -7.03 -50.60
CA MET A 208 15.31 -6.43 -49.64
C MET A 208 14.59 -5.71 -48.50
N LEU A 209 13.43 -5.10 -48.76
CA LEU A 209 12.58 -4.52 -47.73
C LEU A 209 11.97 -5.60 -46.83
N VAL A 210 11.47 -6.69 -47.42
CA VAL A 210 10.97 -7.86 -46.67
C VAL A 210 12.09 -8.44 -45.81
N THR A 211 13.28 -8.66 -46.38
CA THR A 211 14.45 -9.17 -45.66
C THR A 211 14.84 -8.27 -44.48
N ALA A 212 14.84 -6.95 -44.67
CA ALA A 212 15.15 -5.99 -43.61
C ALA A 212 14.12 -6.01 -42.47
N VAL A 213 12.84 -6.14 -42.81
CA VAL A 213 11.76 -6.29 -41.83
C VAL A 213 11.93 -7.59 -41.06
N SER A 214 12.10 -8.72 -41.74
CA SER A 214 12.21 -10.04 -41.13
C SER A 214 13.45 -10.15 -40.22
N LEU A 215 14.59 -9.58 -40.61
CA LEU A 215 15.78 -9.46 -39.76
C LEU A 215 15.53 -8.60 -38.51
N THR A 216 14.83 -7.48 -38.68
CA THR A 216 14.52 -6.57 -37.58
C THR A 216 13.60 -7.25 -36.57
N VAL A 217 12.54 -7.92 -37.03
CA VAL A 217 11.60 -8.68 -36.17
C VAL A 217 12.31 -9.84 -35.46
N ALA A 218 13.19 -10.57 -36.15
CA ALA A 218 13.92 -11.68 -35.53
C ALA A 218 14.88 -11.24 -34.41
N ALA A 219 15.40 -10.00 -34.47
CA ALA A 219 16.34 -9.46 -33.49
C ALA A 219 15.66 -8.84 -32.26
N VAL A 220 14.33 -8.76 -32.25
CA VAL A 220 13.56 -8.10 -31.20
C VAL A 220 13.42 -9.02 -29.96
N PRO A 221 13.85 -8.57 -28.75
CA PRO A 221 13.81 -9.40 -27.55
C PRO A 221 12.42 -9.37 -26.87
N GLU A 222 11.42 -9.99 -27.50
CA GLU A 222 10.03 -10.00 -27.01
C GLU A 222 9.84 -10.75 -25.69
N SER A 223 10.72 -11.70 -25.39
CA SER A 223 10.65 -12.54 -24.19
C SER A 223 11.13 -11.82 -22.93
N LEU A 224 11.85 -10.70 -23.07
CA LEU A 224 12.51 -10.00 -21.96
C LEU A 224 11.51 -9.52 -20.89
N PRO A 225 10.38 -8.86 -21.22
CA PRO A 225 9.39 -8.42 -20.23
C PRO A 225 8.74 -9.59 -19.49
N ALA A 226 8.50 -10.71 -20.19
CA ALA A 226 7.91 -11.90 -19.60
C ALA A 226 8.86 -12.57 -18.59
N VAL A 227 10.13 -12.75 -18.96
CA VAL A 227 11.16 -13.31 -18.08
C VAL A 227 11.34 -12.44 -16.83
N VAL A 228 11.36 -11.12 -17.00
CA VAL A 228 11.48 -10.17 -15.87
C VAL A 228 10.27 -10.25 -14.95
N THR A 229 9.06 -10.28 -15.50
CA THR A 229 7.82 -10.41 -14.71
C THR A 229 7.81 -11.71 -13.91
N LEU A 230 8.22 -12.82 -14.53
CA LEU A 230 8.33 -14.12 -13.85
C LEU A 230 9.36 -14.08 -12.72
N ALA A 231 10.54 -13.49 -12.97
CA ALA A 231 11.58 -13.36 -11.95
C ALA A 231 11.11 -12.52 -10.75
N LEU A 232 10.42 -11.39 -11.01
CA LEU A 232 9.83 -10.55 -9.96
C LEU A 232 8.73 -11.28 -9.19
N ALA A 233 7.90 -12.07 -9.86
CA ALA A 233 6.85 -12.87 -9.23
C ALA A 233 7.43 -13.94 -8.28
N VAL A 234 8.51 -14.63 -8.68
CA VAL A 234 9.23 -15.56 -7.80
C VAL A 234 9.85 -14.83 -6.60
N GLY A 235 10.37 -13.61 -6.81
CA GLY A 235 10.83 -12.74 -5.72
C GLY A 235 9.72 -12.40 -4.73
N ALA A 236 8.58 -11.90 -5.23
CA ALA A 236 7.40 -11.59 -4.43
C ALA A 236 6.88 -12.80 -3.65
N HIS A 237 6.86 -13.98 -4.28
CA HIS A 237 6.46 -15.22 -3.61
C HIS A 237 7.39 -15.59 -2.44
N ARG A 238 8.71 -15.44 -2.63
CA ARG A 238 9.69 -15.67 -1.54
C ARG A 238 9.54 -14.66 -0.40
N MET A 239 9.23 -13.40 -0.70
CA MET A 239 8.95 -12.38 0.31
C MET A 239 7.68 -12.69 1.09
N ALA A 240 6.61 -13.11 0.41
CA ALA A 240 5.34 -13.46 1.05
C ALA A 240 5.50 -14.64 2.03
N ARG A 241 6.36 -15.63 1.71
CA ARG A 241 6.70 -16.73 2.64
C ARG A 241 7.43 -16.27 3.91
N ARG A 242 7.89 -15.02 3.96
CA ARG A 242 8.52 -14.36 5.12
C ARG A 242 7.66 -13.23 5.66
N SER A 243 6.34 -13.32 5.50
CA SER A 243 5.36 -12.33 5.97
C SER A 243 5.49 -10.93 5.34
N ALA A 244 6.24 -10.77 4.24
CA ALA A 244 6.36 -9.50 3.52
C ALA A 244 5.49 -9.55 2.23
N VAL A 245 4.28 -9.00 2.31
CA VAL A 245 3.31 -9.04 1.21
C VAL A 245 3.57 -7.92 0.20
N VAL A 246 3.92 -8.31 -1.03
CA VAL A 246 4.17 -7.38 -2.13
C VAL A 246 2.88 -7.03 -2.86
N ARG A 247 2.48 -5.76 -2.82
CA ARG A 247 1.27 -5.27 -3.51
C ARG A 247 1.47 -4.98 -4.99
N GLN A 248 2.71 -4.74 -5.42
CA GLN A 248 3.07 -4.45 -6.82
C GLN A 248 4.42 -5.10 -7.16
N LEU A 249 4.50 -5.89 -8.24
CA LEU A 249 5.72 -6.60 -8.63
C LEU A 249 6.97 -5.73 -8.77
N PRO A 250 6.91 -4.49 -9.32
CA PRO A 250 8.08 -3.62 -9.39
C PRO A 250 8.67 -3.25 -8.02
N ALA A 251 7.89 -3.32 -6.94
CA ALA A 251 8.36 -3.00 -5.59
C ALA A 251 9.45 -3.96 -5.09
N VAL A 252 9.48 -5.20 -5.58
CA VAL A 252 10.53 -6.19 -5.24
C VAL A 252 11.91 -5.67 -5.61
N GLU A 253 12.02 -5.02 -6.77
CA GLU A 253 13.27 -4.50 -7.29
C GLU A 253 13.60 -3.12 -6.69
N THR A 254 12.58 -2.27 -6.51
CA THR A 254 12.76 -1.00 -5.79
C THR A 254 13.38 -1.25 -4.42
N LEU A 255 12.86 -2.21 -3.65
CA LEU A 255 13.41 -2.54 -2.33
C LEU A 255 14.88 -2.96 -2.37
N GLY A 256 15.28 -3.74 -3.37
CA GLY A 256 16.68 -4.15 -3.57
C GLY A 256 17.63 -3.04 -4.02
N SER A 257 17.09 -1.87 -4.41
CA SER A 257 17.86 -0.70 -4.86
C SER A 257 17.69 0.52 -3.94
N VAL A 258 17.05 0.35 -2.78
CA VAL A 258 16.93 1.40 -1.77
C VAL A 258 18.30 1.76 -1.21
N THR A 259 18.63 3.05 -1.23
CA THR A 259 19.84 3.61 -0.58
C THR A 259 19.52 4.45 0.65
N VAL A 260 18.27 4.90 0.79
CA VAL A 260 17.78 5.71 1.91
C VAL A 260 16.43 5.17 2.33
N VAL A 261 16.30 4.81 3.61
CA VAL A 261 15.03 4.43 4.22
C VAL A 261 14.54 5.61 5.04
N ALA A 262 13.39 6.17 4.66
CA ALA A 262 12.64 7.07 5.52
C ALA A 262 11.60 6.22 6.25
N ALA A 263 11.78 6.06 7.56
CA ALA A 263 10.88 5.31 8.42
C ALA A 263 10.06 6.29 9.27
N ASP A 264 8.78 5.99 9.44
CA ASP A 264 7.97 6.62 10.46
C ASP A 264 8.38 6.10 11.85
N LYS A 265 8.10 6.86 12.91
CA LYS A 265 8.43 6.46 14.29
C LYS A 265 7.37 5.51 14.83
N THR A 266 6.16 6.04 15.01
CA THR A 266 5.08 5.37 15.75
C THR A 266 4.52 4.21 14.93
N GLY A 267 4.45 3.01 15.50
CA GLY A 267 3.94 1.81 14.82
C GLY A 267 4.82 1.25 13.70
N THR A 268 6.01 1.82 13.47
CA THR A 268 7.00 1.33 12.50
C THR A 268 8.35 1.05 13.14
N LEU A 269 8.93 2.03 13.84
CA LEU A 269 10.13 1.84 14.67
C LEU A 269 9.77 1.48 16.11
N THR A 270 8.64 1.99 16.60
CA THR A 270 8.06 1.62 17.90
C THR A 270 6.83 0.75 17.69
N GLU A 271 6.43 0.02 18.73
CA GLU A 271 5.23 -0.82 18.70
C GLU A 271 3.92 -0.02 18.75
N GLY A 272 3.99 1.31 18.91
CA GLY A 272 2.81 2.16 19.06
C GLY A 272 2.07 1.95 20.38
N VAL A 273 2.72 1.33 21.36
CA VAL A 273 2.18 1.05 22.70
C VAL A 273 2.84 1.97 23.71
N MET A 274 2.04 2.52 24.64
CA MET A 274 2.55 3.34 25.74
C MET A 274 3.03 2.42 26.87
N LEU A 275 4.19 2.73 27.45
CA LEU A 275 4.83 1.94 28.50
C LEU A 275 5.31 2.84 29.63
N ALA A 276 5.14 2.39 30.87
CA ALA A 276 5.80 2.99 32.02
C ALA A 276 7.24 2.44 32.12
N GLU A 277 8.24 3.28 31.83
CA GLU A 277 9.65 2.84 31.88
C GLU A 277 10.32 3.12 33.23
N ARG A 278 9.90 4.17 33.93
CA ARG A 278 10.58 4.68 35.13
C ARG A 278 9.58 5.06 36.21
N VAL A 279 9.87 4.63 37.42
CA VAL A 279 9.10 4.94 38.62
C VAL A 279 9.99 5.70 39.59
N TRP A 280 9.61 6.93 39.89
CA TRP A 280 10.37 7.77 40.82
C TRP A 280 9.64 7.90 42.15
N THR A 281 10.38 7.71 43.24
CA THR A 281 9.96 7.99 44.61
C THR A 281 10.91 9.03 45.21
N PRO A 282 10.54 9.70 46.32
CA PRO A 282 11.45 10.66 46.97
C PRO A 282 12.80 10.06 47.38
N THR A 283 12.89 8.74 47.52
CA THR A 283 14.07 8.01 48.02
C THR A 283 14.84 7.28 46.92
N ALA A 284 14.18 6.79 45.87
CA ALA A 284 14.81 6.03 44.80
C ALA A 284 14.11 6.17 43.44
N GLU A 285 14.84 5.79 42.40
CA GLU A 285 14.35 5.63 41.03
C GLU A 285 14.42 4.14 40.66
N TYR A 286 13.31 3.62 40.13
CA TYR A 286 13.17 2.26 39.64
C TYR A 286 12.92 2.26 38.13
N ILE A 287 13.32 1.19 37.48
CA ILE A 287 13.08 0.90 36.07
C ILE A 287 12.03 -0.20 36.01
N ALA A 288 10.91 0.06 35.33
CA ALA A 288 9.93 -0.96 35.02
C ALA A 288 10.30 -1.60 33.68
N THR A 289 10.45 -2.92 33.69
CA THR A 289 10.70 -3.73 32.48
C THR A 289 9.39 -4.35 32.02
N GLY A 290 9.25 -4.57 30.72
CA GLY A 290 8.07 -5.21 30.13
C GLY A 290 7.90 -4.72 28.70
N ASP A 291 7.29 -5.56 27.87
CA ASP A 291 6.95 -5.23 26.49
C ASP A 291 5.42 -5.27 26.34
N GLY A 292 4.84 -4.22 25.78
CA GLY A 292 3.39 -4.08 25.66
C GLY A 292 2.65 -4.01 26.99
N TYR A 293 1.37 -4.42 27.00
CA TYR A 293 0.49 -4.38 28.18
C TYR A 293 0.44 -5.72 28.95
N ALA A 294 1.39 -6.62 28.74
CA ALA A 294 1.44 -7.88 29.49
C ALA A 294 2.06 -7.65 30.88
N PRO A 295 1.43 -8.10 31.99
CA PRO A 295 1.91 -7.91 33.35
C PRO A 295 3.02 -8.91 33.71
N ASP A 296 3.94 -9.11 32.77
CA ASP A 296 5.06 -10.07 32.85
C ASP A 296 6.36 -9.36 33.27
N GLY A 297 6.26 -8.05 33.50
CA GLY A 297 7.33 -7.14 33.81
C GLY A 297 7.90 -7.25 35.22
N ALA A 298 8.99 -6.52 35.46
CA ALA A 298 9.64 -6.43 36.76
C ALA A 298 10.04 -4.99 37.06
N VAL A 299 9.88 -4.57 38.31
CA VAL A 299 10.37 -3.27 38.78
C VAL A 299 11.75 -3.46 39.39
N LEU A 300 12.78 -2.99 38.68
CA LEU A 300 14.19 -3.09 39.05
C LEU A 300 14.68 -1.76 39.64
N GLY A 301 15.35 -1.79 40.78
CA GLY A 301 16.01 -0.61 41.34
C GLY A 301 17.29 -1.00 42.06
N ASP A 302 18.28 -0.11 42.02
CA ASP A 302 19.42 -0.18 42.93
C ASP A 302 19.02 0.58 44.19
N PRO A 303 18.72 -0.10 45.32
CA PRO A 303 18.45 0.57 46.57
C PRO A 303 19.73 1.30 46.95
N ARG A 304 19.80 2.60 46.65
CA ARG A 304 20.86 3.45 47.19
C ARG A 304 20.78 3.28 48.69
N GLN A 305 21.84 2.66 49.23
CA GLN A 305 22.18 2.49 50.63
C GLN A 305 21.17 3.14 51.60
N ASP A 306 20.52 2.26 52.39
CA ASP A 306 19.80 2.51 53.64
C ASP A 306 18.26 2.58 53.57
N GLY A 307 17.63 1.44 53.88
CA GLY A 307 16.36 1.41 54.63
C GLY A 307 15.19 0.68 53.99
N ASP A 308 14.42 -0.02 54.84
CA ASP A 308 13.14 -0.69 54.54
C ASP A 308 12.07 0.26 53.96
N GLY A 309 12.24 1.58 54.12
CA GLY A 309 11.30 2.62 53.69
C GLY A 309 11.20 2.84 52.17
N ASP A 310 12.15 2.30 51.40
CA ASP A 310 12.18 2.44 49.94
C ASP A 310 11.08 1.58 49.28
N ARG A 311 10.89 0.35 49.79
CA ARG A 311 9.85 -0.57 49.30
C ARG A 311 8.45 -0.16 49.73
N GLU A 312 8.30 0.40 50.93
CA GLU A 312 7.00 0.89 51.40
C GLU A 312 6.52 2.09 50.56
N SER A 313 7.43 3.00 50.22
CA SER A 313 7.15 4.15 49.36
C SER A 313 6.74 3.72 47.95
N LEU A 314 7.44 2.75 47.37
CA LEU A 314 7.08 2.15 46.07
C LEU A 314 5.70 1.48 46.11
N VAL A 315 5.43 0.64 47.12
CA VAL A 315 4.13 -0.05 47.26
C VAL A 315 2.99 0.95 47.44
N ARG A 316 3.22 2.05 48.16
CA ARG A 316 2.21 3.11 48.33
C ARG A 316 1.92 3.81 47.00
N LEU A 317 2.96 4.19 46.25
CA LEU A 317 2.79 4.79 44.93
C LEU A 317 2.05 3.86 43.96
N LEU A 318 2.44 2.59 43.87
CA LEU A 318 1.78 1.61 43.01
C LEU A 318 0.32 1.38 43.43
N ARG A 319 0.02 1.36 44.73
CA ARG A 319 -1.36 1.29 45.22
C ARG A 319 -2.16 2.52 44.81
N ASP A 320 -1.58 3.72 44.95
CA ASP A 320 -2.25 4.96 44.57
C ASP A 320 -2.51 5.01 43.05
N VAL A 321 -1.56 4.51 42.24
CA VAL A 321 -1.73 4.32 40.78
C VAL A 321 -2.88 3.37 40.49
N VAL A 322 -2.95 2.20 41.12
CA VAL A 322 -4.05 1.23 40.88
C VAL A 322 -5.40 1.76 41.34
N LEU A 323 -5.45 2.53 42.43
CA LEU A 323 -6.72 3.07 42.98
C LEU A 323 -7.22 4.31 42.24
N CYS A 324 -6.32 5.08 41.62
CA CYS A 324 -6.63 6.32 40.90
C CYS A 324 -6.52 6.12 39.38
N ASN A 325 -7.05 4.99 38.90
CA ASN A 325 -6.95 4.61 37.49
C ASN A 325 -8.21 3.85 37.09
N ASP A 326 -8.80 4.25 35.96
CA ASP A 326 -10.06 3.70 35.45
C ASP A 326 -9.85 2.67 34.33
N ALA A 327 -8.59 2.38 33.95
CA ALA A 327 -8.27 1.39 32.94
C ALA A 327 -8.38 -0.05 33.45
N GLU A 328 -8.54 -0.99 32.53
CA GLU A 328 -8.57 -2.42 32.81
C GLU A 328 -7.76 -3.17 31.76
N LEU A 329 -6.91 -4.11 32.20
CA LEU A 329 -6.19 -5.01 31.31
C LEU A 329 -6.93 -6.34 31.22
N ARG A 330 -7.48 -6.65 30.04
CA ARG A 330 -8.11 -7.95 29.81
C ARG A 330 -7.08 -8.97 29.31
N PRO A 331 -7.04 -10.17 29.92
CA PRO A 331 -6.13 -11.22 29.48
C PRO A 331 -6.49 -11.74 28.08
N PRO A 332 -5.53 -12.34 27.36
CA PRO A 332 -5.76 -12.92 26.05
C PRO A 332 -6.92 -13.92 26.05
N ASP A 333 -7.78 -13.85 25.03
CA ASP A 333 -8.89 -14.78 24.81
C ASP A 333 -8.88 -15.36 23.38
N GLY A 334 -9.93 -16.11 23.02
CA GLY A 334 -10.00 -16.78 21.72
C GLY A 334 -10.05 -15.83 20.52
N ASP A 335 -10.51 -14.59 20.72
CA ASP A 335 -10.64 -13.57 19.68
C ASP A 335 -9.44 -12.58 19.72
N HIS A 336 -8.80 -12.42 20.88
CA HIS A 336 -7.68 -11.51 21.10
C HIS A 336 -6.46 -12.24 21.68
N PRO A 337 -5.43 -12.56 20.87
CA PRO A 337 -4.27 -13.32 21.33
C PRO A 337 -3.29 -12.55 22.24
N GLY A 338 -3.53 -11.27 22.50
CA GLY A 338 -2.70 -10.42 23.36
C GLY A 338 -3.51 -9.72 24.45
N TRP A 339 -2.83 -9.13 25.43
CA TRP A 339 -3.47 -8.33 26.48
C TRP A 339 -4.16 -7.11 25.87
N LEU A 340 -5.45 -6.96 26.13
CA LEU A 340 -6.26 -5.88 25.60
C LEU A 340 -6.39 -4.77 26.65
N PRO A 341 -5.82 -3.58 26.41
CA PRO A 341 -6.06 -2.42 27.25
C PRO A 341 -7.47 -1.87 27.01
N LEU A 342 -8.22 -1.64 28.08
CA LEU A 342 -9.47 -0.88 28.08
C LEU A 342 -9.25 0.40 28.87
N GLY A 343 -9.47 1.56 28.27
CA GLY A 343 -9.22 2.86 28.91
C GLY A 343 -8.14 3.68 28.17
N ASP A 344 -7.67 4.74 28.81
CA ASP A 344 -6.61 5.59 28.27
C ASP A 344 -5.28 4.81 28.16
N PRO A 345 -4.48 4.97 27.08
CA PRO A 345 -3.20 4.28 26.94
C PRO A 345 -2.21 4.54 28.08
N THR A 346 -2.22 5.74 28.67
CA THR A 346 -1.35 6.09 29.80
C THR A 346 -1.78 5.34 31.05
N GLU A 347 -3.09 5.32 31.30
CA GLU A 347 -3.68 4.60 32.41
C GLU A 347 -3.47 3.08 32.29
N ALA A 348 -3.67 2.52 31.11
CA ALA A 348 -3.39 1.11 30.83
C ALA A 348 -1.91 0.76 31.01
N ALA A 349 -1.00 1.65 30.59
CA ALA A 349 0.45 1.47 30.76
C ALA A 349 0.90 1.52 32.23
N LEU A 350 0.15 2.23 33.07
CA LEU A 350 0.42 2.32 34.52
C LEU A 350 -0.15 1.12 35.31
N ILE A 351 -1.17 0.44 34.77
CA ILE A 351 -1.72 -0.78 35.37
C ILE A 351 -0.90 -2.02 35.02
N ALA A 352 -0.29 -2.05 33.83
CA ALA A 352 0.53 -3.16 33.34
C ALA A 352 1.77 -3.42 34.21
#